data_AF-A0A0R2MVK9-F1
#
_entry.id   AF-A0A0R2MVK9-F1
#
_cell.length_a   1.000
_cell.length_b   1.000
_cell.length_c   1.000
_cell.angle_alpha   90.00
_cell.angle_beta   90.00
_cell.angle_gamma   90.00
#
_symmetry.space_group_name_H-M   'P 1'
#
loop_
_entity.id
_entity.type
_entity.pdbx_description
1 polymer ?
#
loop_
_entity_poly.entity_id
_entity_poly.type
_entity_poly.pdbx_seq_one_letter_code
_entity_poly.pdbx_strand_id
1 'polypeptide(L)' 'MVMSTTMLPIFDYRGQPMKLQTKRTYRLRVKNGYILALLPQQHQVKLPNLLNVQKAS' A
#
# COMPACT_ATOMS: atom_id res chain seq x y z
N MET A 1 28.08 1.70 -0.85
CA MET A 1 26.81 0.96 -1.08
C MET A 1 25.68 1.96 -0.89
N VAL A 2 25.05 2.42 -1.98
CA VAL A 2 23.93 3.37 -1.89
C VAL A 2 22.71 2.55 -1.51
N MET A 3 22.17 2.73 -0.30
CA MET A 3 20.94 2.07 0.10
C MET A 3 19.77 2.74 -0.64
N SER A 4 19.36 2.22 -1.79
CA SER A 4 18.13 2.65 -2.46
C SER A 4 16.94 2.20 -1.64
N THR A 5 16.44 3.08 -0.76
CA THR A 5 15.17 2.90 -0.06
C THR A 5 14.04 2.95 -1.09
N THR A 6 13.77 1.81 -1.70
CA THR A 6 12.66 1.66 -2.65
C THR A 6 11.36 1.80 -1.85
N MET A 7 10.65 2.91 -2.04
CA MET A 7 9.38 3.15 -1.36
C MET A 7 8.35 2.12 -1.84
N LEU A 8 7.82 1.33 -0.92
CA LEU A 8 6.79 0.36 -1.25
C LEU A 8 5.48 1.09 -1.60
N PRO A 9 4.76 0.66 -2.65
CA PRO A 9 3.47 1.22 -3.00
C PRO A 9 2.44 0.93 -1.91
N ILE A 10 1.57 1.90 -1.64
CA ILE A 10 0.52 1.81 -0.61
C ILE A 10 -0.83 1.63 -1.29
N PHE A 11 -1.61 0.66 -0.83
CA PHE A 11 -2.94 0.34 -1.36
C PHE A 11 -4.00 0.36 -0.26
N ASP A 12 -5.21 0.71 -0.66
CA ASP A 12 -6.39 0.65 0.21
C ASP A 12 -6.96 -0.78 0.29
N TYR A 13 -8.02 -0.93 1.08
CA TYR A 13 -8.72 -2.20 1.28
C TYR A 13 -9.34 -2.80 -0.01
N ARG A 14 -9.53 -1.99 -1.06
CA ARG A 14 -10.04 -2.40 -2.39
C ARG A 14 -8.92 -2.67 -3.40
N GLY A 15 -7.65 -2.57 -2.97
CA GLY A 15 -6.49 -2.76 -3.83
C GLY A 15 -6.21 -1.58 -4.77
N GLN A 16 -6.73 -0.39 -4.48
CA GLN A 16 -6.43 0.83 -5.23
C GLN A 16 -5.22 1.55 -4.63
N PRO A 17 -4.32 2.12 -5.46
CA PRO A 17 -3.23 2.94 -4.96
C PRO A 17 -3.77 4.10 -4.13
N MET A 18 -3.14 4.36 -2.98
CA MET A 18 -3.53 5.49 -2.13
C MET A 18 -2.33 6.19 -1.52
N LYS A 19 -2.53 7.45 -1.11
CA LYS A 19 -1.60 8.19 -0.27
C LYS A 19 -2.13 8.22 1.16
N LEU A 20 -1.24 8.10 2.13
CA LEU A 20 -1.61 8.27 3.53
C LEU A 20 -1.99 9.73 3.78
N GLN A 21 -3.05 9.93 4.56
CA GLN A 21 -3.48 11.25 5.02
C GLN A 21 -2.97 11.49 6.44
N THR A 22 -2.50 12.70 6.71
CA THR A 22 -2.12 13.12 8.06
C THR A 22 -3.34 13.13 8.98
N LYS A 23 -3.10 12.99 10.31
CA LYS A 23 -4.14 12.97 11.35
C LYS A 23 -5.17 11.83 11.22
N ARG A 24 -4.85 10.77 10.45
CA ARG A 24 -5.63 9.52 10.40
C ARG A 24 -4.79 8.37 10.90
N THR A 25 -5.39 7.52 11.74
CA THR A 25 -4.77 6.29 12.23
C THR A 25 -5.07 5.16 11.26
N TYR A 26 -4.02 4.56 10.70
CA TYR A 26 -4.11 3.41 9.82
C TYR A 26 -3.51 2.18 10.49
N ARG A 27 -4.11 1.02 10.22
CA ARG A 27 -3.45 -0.27 10.40
C ARG A 27 -2.67 -0.57 9.13
N LEU A 28 -1.33 -0.50 9.20
CA LEU A 28 -0.45 -0.80 8.07
C LEU A 28 -0.02 -2.27 8.12
N ARG A 29 -0.04 -2.95 6.96
CA ARG A 29 0.46 -4.32 6.81
C ARG A 29 1.33 -4.41 5.56
N VAL A 30 2.56 -4.90 5.71
CA VAL A 30 3.45 -5.17 4.56
C VAL A 30 3.18 -6.58 4.04
N LYS A 31 2.95 -6.72 2.72
CA LYS A 31 2.70 -8.01 2.05
C LYS A 31 3.29 -7.96 0.64
N ASN A 32 3.97 -9.00 0.18
CA ASN A 32 4.36 -9.20 -1.23
C ASN A 32 4.89 -7.94 -1.95
N GLY A 33 5.73 -7.13 -1.29
CA GLY A 33 6.28 -5.91 -1.87
C GLY A 33 5.34 -4.69 -1.92
N TYR A 34 4.25 -4.67 -1.15
CA TYR A 34 3.38 -3.51 -0.99
C TYR A 34 2.92 -3.30 0.45
N ILE A 35 2.41 -2.11 0.75
CA ILE A 35 1.79 -1.75 2.03
C ILE A 35 0.28 -1.70 1.84
N LEU A 36 -0.46 -2.46 2.63
CA LEU A 36 -1.90 -2.34 2.77
C LEU A 36 -2.19 -1.36 3.91
N ALA A 37 -2.92 -0.29 3.62
CA ALA A 37 -3.38 0.68 4.61
C ALA A 37 -4.89 0.50 4.85
N LEU A 38 -5.25 0.16 6.08
CA LEU A 38 -6.65 -0.03 6.49
C LEU A 38 -7.04 1.00 7.54
N LEU A 39 -8.23 1.57 7.42
CA LEU A 39 -8.88 2.24 8.55
C LEU A 39 -9.29 1.21 9.63
N PRO A 40 -9.57 1.62 10.88
CA PRO A 40 -9.85 0.69 11.98
C PRO A 40 -10.98 -0.31 11.71
N GLN A 41 -12.04 0.09 10.99
CA GLN A 41 -13.16 -0.80 10.64
C GLN A 41 -13.05 -1.45 9.26
N GLN A 42 -11.99 -1.14 8.49
CA GLN A 42 -11.83 -1.70 7.15
C GLN A 42 -11.13 -3.05 7.18
N HIS A 43 -11.64 -3.96 6.38
CA HIS A 43 -11.03 -5.25 6.07
C HIS A 43 -10.69 -5.30 4.58
N GLN A 44 -9.60 -5.98 4.24
CA GLN A 44 -9.21 -6.16 2.85
C GLN A 44 -10.29 -6.94 2.11
N VAL A 45 -10.88 -6.34 1.07
CA VAL A 45 -11.91 -7.00 0.23
C VAL A 45 -11.34 -7.50 -1.10
N LYS A 46 -10.22 -6.91 -1.55
CA LYS A 46 -9.60 -7.26 -2.83
C LYS A 46 -8.07 -7.14 -2.74
N LEU A 47 -7.36 -7.98 -3.50
CA LEU A 47 -5.91 -7.88 -3.68
C LEU A 47 -5.58 -6.79 -4.72
N PRO A 48 -4.51 -6.01 -4.49
CA PRO A 48 -4.05 -5.06 -5.50
C PRO A 48 -3.50 -5.78 -6.73
N ASN A 49 -3.72 -5.19 -7.91
CA ASN A 49 -3.09 -5.67 -9.14
C ASN A 49 -1.67 -5.09 -9.24
N LEU A 50 -0.68 -5.87 -8.82
CA LEU A 50 0.71 -5.44 -8.73
C LEU A 50 1.41 -5.30 -10.09
N LEU A 51 0.89 -5.94 -11.14
CA LEU A 51 1.44 -5.86 -12.50
C LEU A 51 1.30 -4.46 -13.10
N ASN A 52 0.30 -3.69 -12.65
CA ASN A 52 0.06 -2.34 -13.14
C ASN A 52 0.96 -1.29 -12.47
N VAL A 53 1.52 -1.60 -11.30
CA VAL A 53 2.33 -0.65 -10.52
C VAL A 53 3.82 -0.76 -10.89
N GLN A 54 4.30 -1.95 -11.25
CA GLN A 54 5.68 -2.17 -11.69
C GLN A 54 5.98 -1.56 -13.07
N LYS A 55 4.96 -1.29 -13.89
CA LYS A 55 5.15 -0.63 -15.21
C LYS A 55 5.37 0.88 -15.12
N ALA A 56 5.15 1.48 -13.95
CA ALA A 56 5.27 2.92 -13.72
C ALA A 56 6.52 3.30 -12.90
N SER A 57 7.43 2.34 -12.67
CA SER A 57 8.72 2.56 -11.99
C SER A 57 9.87 2.50 -12.98
#